data_AF-A0A2G9XKI7-F1
#
_entry.id   AF-A0A2G9XKI7-F1
#
_cell.length_a   1.000
_cell.length_b   1.000
_cell.length_c   1.000
_cell.angle_alpha   90.00
_cell.angle_beta   90.00
_cell.angle_gamma   90.00
#
_symmetry.space_group_name_H-M   'P 1'
#
loop_
_entity.id
_entity.type
_entity.pdbx_description
1 polymer ?
#
loop_
_entity_poly.entity_id
_entity_poly.type
_entity_poly.pdbx_seq_one_letter_code
_entity_poly.pdbx_strand_id
1 'polypeptide(L)'
;MFLKYEEEKRMRLLLRIQGVFWLGALVSFLVGYFDKITWLMILGGIIVAFDDVLEIFNGILNPIFPVILALVLAVVFTPWYVGIFWASAAFKVLDIPGYLKMIFTPDRVIEKAQGY
;
A
#
# COMPACT_ATOMS: atom_id res chain seq x y z
N MET A 1 8.64 32.49 -5.10
CA MET A 1 7.48 32.33 -4.19
C MET A 1 6.32 31.61 -4.90
N PHE A 2 5.90 32.06 -6.09
CA PHE A 2 4.81 31.41 -6.85
C PHE A 2 5.09 29.94 -7.23
N LEU A 3 6.32 29.64 -7.71
CA LEU A 3 6.73 28.28 -8.10
C LEU A 3 6.68 27.29 -6.92
N LYS A 4 7.17 27.69 -5.74
CA LYS A 4 7.16 26.86 -4.53
C LYS A 4 5.74 26.51 -4.08
N TYR A 5 4.81 27.46 -4.18
CA TYR A 5 3.41 27.24 -3.84
C TYR A 5 2.73 26.23 -4.80
N GLU A 6 3.07 26.30 -6.08
CA GLU A 6 2.52 25.38 -7.09
C GLU A 6 3.08 23.95 -6.92
N GLU A 7 4.35 23.81 -6.57
CA GLU A 7 4.99 22.54 -6.21
C GLU A 7 4.36 21.91 -4.97
N GLU A 8 4.17 22.67 -3.88
CA GLU A 8 3.52 22.16 -2.66
C GLU A 8 2.07 21.72 -2.92
N LYS A 9 1.33 22.47 -3.76
CA LYS A 9 -0.03 22.10 -4.17
C LYS A 9 -0.03 20.81 -4.97
N ARG A 10 0.91 20.62 -5.91
CA ARG A 10 1.06 19.36 -6.67
C ARG A 10 1.44 18.20 -5.76
N MET A 11 2.39 18.40 -4.84
CA MET A 11 2.84 17.35 -3.92
C MET A 11 1.72 16.86 -2.99
N ARG A 12 0.90 17.78 -2.45
CA ARG A 12 -0.32 17.42 -1.71
C ARG A 12 -1.28 16.57 -2.53
N LEU A 13 -1.53 16.96 -3.78
CA LEU A 13 -2.43 16.23 -4.66
C LEU A 13 -1.90 14.81 -4.93
N LEU A 14 -0.60 14.67 -5.19
CA LEU A 14 0.04 13.39 -5.42
C LEU A 14 -0.05 12.47 -4.21
N LEU A 15 0.22 12.99 -3.00
CA LEU A 15 0.07 12.21 -1.76
C LEU A 15 -1.36 11.73 -1.55
N ARG A 16 -2.36 12.57 -1.83
CA ARG A 16 -3.78 12.17 -1.74
C ARG A 16 -4.12 11.06 -2.72
N ILE A 17 -3.71 11.22 -3.98
CA ILE A 17 -3.94 10.22 -5.02
C ILE A 17 -3.25 8.90 -4.64
N GLN A 18 -2.02 8.97 -4.15
CA GLN A 18 -1.26 7.81 -3.69
C GLN A 18 -1.98 7.09 -2.53
N GLY A 19 -2.41 7.82 -1.51
CA GLY A 19 -3.16 7.23 -0.38
C GLY A 19 -4.47 6.59 -0.81
N VAL A 20 -5.23 7.25 -1.70
CA VAL A 20 -6.48 6.68 -2.26
C VAL A 20 -6.19 5.44 -3.10
N PHE A 21 -5.12 5.46 -3.90
CA PHE A 21 -4.72 4.34 -4.75
C PHE A 21 -4.38 3.10 -3.92
N TRP A 22 -3.57 3.23 -2.87
CA TRP A 22 -3.20 2.11 -2.01
C TRP A 22 -4.38 1.55 -1.22
N LEU A 23 -5.21 2.42 -0.63
CA LEU A 23 -6.46 1.97 0.02
C LEU A 23 -7.40 1.31 -0.98
N GLY A 24 -7.55 1.86 -2.18
CA GLY A 24 -8.35 1.30 -3.25
C GLY A 24 -7.87 -0.08 -3.69
N ALA A 25 -6.56 -0.30 -3.77
CA ALA A 25 -5.96 -1.58 -4.08
C ALA A 25 -6.24 -2.63 -3.00
N LEU A 26 -6.07 -2.26 -1.72
CA LEU A 26 -6.38 -3.13 -0.58
C LEU A 26 -7.88 -3.49 -0.56
N VAL A 27 -8.76 -2.51 -0.72
CA VAL A 27 -10.21 -2.75 -0.79
C VAL A 27 -10.56 -3.64 -1.98
N SER A 28 -9.97 -3.40 -3.15
CA SER A 28 -10.20 -4.23 -4.35
C SER A 28 -9.77 -5.68 -4.12
N PHE A 29 -8.63 -5.91 -3.47
CA PHE A 29 -8.19 -7.24 -3.09
C PHE A 29 -9.19 -7.93 -2.15
N LEU A 30 -9.58 -7.26 -1.06
CA LEU A 30 -10.48 -7.82 -0.05
C LEU A 30 -11.86 -8.11 -0.63
N VAL A 31 -12.46 -7.15 -1.34
CA VAL A 31 -13.76 -7.33 -2.01
C VAL A 31 -13.66 -8.45 -3.05
N GLY A 32 -12.62 -8.44 -3.89
CA GLY A 32 -12.40 -9.48 -4.88
C GLY A 32 -12.27 -10.88 -4.28
N TYR A 33 -11.63 -11.01 -3.12
CA TYR A 33 -11.48 -12.27 -2.41
C TYR A 33 -12.81 -12.75 -1.81
N PHE A 34 -13.51 -11.90 -1.04
CA PHE A 34 -14.75 -12.27 -0.35
C PHE A 34 -15.93 -12.48 -1.31
N ASP A 35 -16.05 -11.67 -2.36
CA ASP A 35 -17.11 -11.78 -3.37
C ASP A 35 -16.76 -12.77 -4.49
N LYS A 36 -15.60 -13.43 -4.40
CA LYS A 36 -15.10 -14.42 -5.38
C LYS A 36 -14.94 -13.84 -6.79
N ILE A 37 -14.62 -12.55 -6.90
CA ILE A 37 -14.34 -11.86 -8.16
C ILE A 37 -12.84 -11.95 -8.44
N THR A 38 -12.42 -13.02 -9.13
CA THR A 38 -11.00 -13.39 -9.31
C THR A 38 -10.14 -12.28 -9.92
N TRP A 39 -10.61 -11.59 -10.97
CA TRP A 39 -9.82 -10.56 -11.64
C TRP A 39 -9.56 -9.36 -10.72
N LEU A 40 -10.55 -8.96 -9.92
CA LEU A 40 -10.45 -7.84 -8.99
C LEU A 40 -9.50 -8.18 -7.83
N MET A 41 -9.60 -9.41 -7.33
CA MET A 41 -8.68 -9.95 -6.33
C MET A 41 -7.23 -9.93 -6.83
N ILE A 42 -6.98 -10.42 -8.06
CA ILE A 42 -5.64 -10.46 -8.64
C ILE A 42 -5.09 -9.05 -8.84
N LEU A 43 -5.88 -8.13 -9.39
CA LEU A 43 -5.44 -6.74 -9.59
C LEU A 43 -5.08 -6.07 -8.27
N GLY A 44 -5.97 -6.13 -7.26
CA GLY A 44 -5.70 -5.56 -5.94
C GLY A 44 -4.48 -6.20 -5.28
N GLY A 45 -4.39 -7.54 -5.33
CA GLY A 45 -3.28 -8.30 -4.75
C GLY A 45 -1.92 -7.98 -5.38
N ILE A 46 -1.86 -7.86 -6.71
CA ILE A 46 -0.62 -7.47 -7.42
C ILE A 46 -0.19 -6.06 -7.01
N ILE A 47 -1.11 -5.10 -6.96
CA ILE A 47 -0.79 -3.72 -6.60
C ILE A 47 -0.25 -3.65 -5.17
N VAL A 48 -0.90 -4.33 -4.23
CA VAL A 48 -0.48 -4.40 -2.82
C VAL A 48 0.87 -5.08 -2.66
N ALA A 49 1.11 -6.20 -3.34
CA ALA A 49 2.41 -6.89 -3.30
C ALA A 49 3.52 -6.05 -3.96
N PHE A 50 3.20 -5.31 -5.02
CA PHE A 50 4.16 -4.42 -5.67
C PHE A 50 4.59 -3.27 -4.76
N ASP A 51 3.66 -2.72 -3.98
CA ASP A 51 3.97 -1.69 -2.99
C ASP A 51 4.94 -2.20 -1.90
N ASP A 52 4.73 -3.42 -1.39
CA ASP A 52 5.68 -4.05 -0.45
C ASP A 52 7.08 -4.18 -1.06
N VAL A 53 7.16 -4.58 -2.33
CA VAL A 53 8.44 -4.70 -3.05
C VAL A 53 9.12 -3.33 -3.13
N LEU A 54 8.38 -2.26 -3.43
CA LEU A 54 8.92 -0.90 -3.43
C LEU A 54 9.37 -0.44 -2.04
N GLU A 55 8.60 -0.72 -1.00
CA GLU A 55 8.97 -0.39 0.38
C GLU A 55 10.22 -1.13 0.85
N ILE A 56 10.38 -2.39 0.45
CA ILE A 56 11.59 -3.18 0.70
C ILE A 56 12.79 -2.56 -0.02
N PHE A 57 12.65 -2.21 -1.30
CA PHE A 57 13.73 -1.58 -2.06
C PHE A 57 14.13 -0.20 -1.51
N ASN A 58 13.16 0.56 -0.98
CA ASN A 58 13.41 1.84 -0.34
C ASN A 58 13.94 1.71 1.10
N GLY A 59 14.10 0.49 1.62
CA GLY A 59 14.60 0.22 2.97
C GLY A 59 13.62 0.60 4.08
N ILE A 60 12.34 0.82 3.74
CA ILE A 60 11.27 1.16 4.70
C ILE A 60 10.81 -0.11 5.42
N LEU A 61 10.64 -1.19 4.66
CA LEU A 61 10.16 -2.48 5.16
C LEU A 61 11.31 -3.48 5.19
N ASN A 62 11.53 -4.14 6.35
CA ASN A 62 12.51 -5.21 6.43
C ASN A 62 11.97 -6.45 5.67
N PRO A 63 12.70 -6.96 4.66
CA PRO A 63 12.20 -8.04 3.79
C PRO A 63 11.97 -9.36 4.51
N ILE A 64 12.62 -9.61 5.65
CA ILE A 64 12.58 -10.91 6.33
C ILE A 64 11.14 -11.26 6.74
N PHE A 65 10.43 -10.32 7.36
CA PHE A 65 9.09 -10.57 7.88
C PHE A 65 8.04 -10.81 6.78
N PRO A 66 7.90 -9.94 5.76
CA PRO A 66 6.93 -10.13 4.68
C PRO A 66 7.17 -11.38 3.86
N VAL A 67 8.45 -11.69 3.57
CA VAL A 67 8.79 -12.87 2.77
C VAL A 67 8.48 -14.15 3.52
N ILE A 68 8.85 -14.25 4.80
CA ILE A 68 8.55 -15.45 5.61
C ILE A 68 7.04 -15.63 5.73
N LEU A 69 6.29 -14.56 6.03
CA LEU A 69 4.83 -14.63 6.14
C LEU A 69 4.19 -15.07 4.81
N ALA A 70 4.64 -14.51 3.68
CA ALA A 70 4.16 -14.88 2.35
C ALA A 70 4.44 -16.35 2.04
N LEU A 71 5.61 -16.88 2.38
CA LEU A 71 5.95 -18.30 2.19
C LEU A 71 5.05 -19.20 3.04
N VAL A 72 4.83 -18.87 4.31
CA VAL A 72 3.95 -19.64 5.21
C VAL A 72 2.52 -19.65 4.66
N LEU A 73 1.98 -18.49 4.29
CA LEU A 73 0.62 -18.41 3.76
C LEU A 73 0.48 -19.05 2.38
N ALA A 74 1.50 -18.99 1.53
CA ALA A 74 1.48 -19.63 0.21
C ALA A 74 1.33 -21.16 0.29
N VAL A 75 1.80 -21.79 1.39
CA VAL A 75 1.59 -23.23 1.64
C VAL A 75 0.18 -23.52 2.15
N VAL A 76 -0.42 -22.60 2.91
CA VAL A 76 -1.77 -22.76 3.49
C VAL A 76 -2.88 -22.54 2.44
N PHE A 77 -2.69 -21.59 1.53
CA PHE A 77 -3.70 -21.22 0.54
C PHE A 77 -3.49 -21.94 -0.80
N THR A 78 -4.59 -22.37 -1.41
CA THR A 78 -4.62 -22.82 -2.80
C THR A 78 -5.61 -21.94 -3.57
N PRO A 79 -5.18 -21.24 -4.63
CA PRO A 79 -3.82 -21.21 -5.20
C PRO A 79 -2.81 -20.41 -4.38
N TRP A 80 -1.52 -20.76 -4.49
CA TRP A 80 -0.43 -20.24 -3.64
C TRP A 80 -0.32 -18.71 -3.61
N TYR A 81 -0.57 -18.04 -4.74
CA TYR A 81 -0.45 -16.58 -4.85
C TYR A 81 -1.45 -15.82 -3.96
N VAL A 82 -2.57 -16.46 -3.60
CA VAL A 82 -3.55 -15.88 -2.67
C VAL A 82 -2.92 -15.70 -1.28
N GLY A 83 -2.09 -16.64 -0.86
CA GLY A 83 -1.35 -16.54 0.41
C GLY A 83 -0.36 -15.37 0.40
N ILE A 84 0.30 -15.11 -0.73
CA ILE A 84 1.19 -13.97 -0.90
C ILE A 84 0.41 -12.66 -0.81
N PHE A 85 -0.71 -12.56 -1.52
CA PHE A 85 -1.55 -11.35 -1.47
C PHE A 85 -2.10 -11.09 -0.07
N TRP A 86 -2.48 -12.14 0.66
CA TRP A 86 -2.87 -12.02 2.07
C TRP A 86 -1.74 -11.56 2.97
N ALA A 87 -0.53 -12.07 2.79
CA ALA A 87 0.64 -11.60 3.55
C ALA A 87 0.84 -10.10 3.33
N SER A 88 0.86 -9.67 2.06
CA SER A 88 1.01 -8.26 1.72
C SER A 88 -0.13 -7.39 2.24
N ALA A 89 -1.38 -7.83 2.08
CA ALA A 89 -2.54 -7.12 2.60
C ALA A 89 -2.49 -6.94 4.12
N ALA A 90 -1.98 -7.94 4.87
CA ALA A 90 -1.86 -7.84 6.31
C ALA A 90 -0.95 -6.68 6.74
N PHE A 91 0.17 -6.46 6.05
CA PHE A 91 1.05 -5.31 6.32
C PHE A 91 0.38 -3.99 5.95
N LYS A 92 -0.30 -3.92 4.80
CA LYS A 92 -1.03 -2.70 4.39
C LYS A 92 -2.17 -2.34 5.32
N VAL A 93 -2.83 -3.32 5.93
CA VAL A 93 -3.86 -3.07 6.95
C VAL A 93 -3.27 -2.34 8.16
N LEU A 94 -2.05 -2.69 8.58
CA LEU A 94 -1.38 -2.01 9.69
C LEU A 94 -0.98 -0.57 9.33
N ASP A 95 -0.74 -0.28 8.04
CA ASP A 95 -0.40 1.06 7.55
C ASP A 95 -1.60 1.89 7.06
N ILE A 96 -2.84 1.42 7.25
CA ILE A 96 -4.06 2.21 7.01
C ILE A 96 -3.99 3.61 7.63
N PRO A 97 -3.54 3.80 8.90
CA PRO A 97 -3.38 5.14 9.46
C PRO A 97 -2.40 6.02 8.67
N GLY A 98 -1.38 5.45 8.04
CA GLY A 98 -0.45 6.14 7.16
C GLY A 98 -1.14 6.64 5.90
N TYR A 99 -1.88 5.78 5.21
CA TYR A 99 -2.65 6.16 4.02
C TYR A 99 -3.71 7.22 4.31
N LEU A 100 -4.41 7.10 5.45
CA LEU A 100 -5.38 8.11 5.88
C LEU A 100 -4.72 9.47 6.12
N LYS A 101 -3.50 9.50 6.70
CA LYS A 101 -2.74 10.75 6.86
C LYS A 101 -2.38 11.37 5.52
N MET A 102 -1.97 10.57 4.52
CA MET A 102 -1.69 11.06 3.16
C MET A 102 -2.92 11.70 2.49
N ILE A 103 -4.12 11.18 2.79
CA ILE A 103 -5.38 11.69 2.22
C ILE A 103 -5.87 12.95 2.94
N PHE A 104 -6.04 12.85 4.27
CA PHE A 104 -6.75 13.87 5.06
C PHE A 104 -5.82 14.95 5.61
N THR A 105 -4.56 14.63 5.88
CA THR A 105 -3.58 15.56 6.47
C THR A 105 -2.23 15.50 5.76
N PRO A 106 -2.16 15.74 4.43
CA PRO A 106 -0.92 15.63 3.68
C PRO A 106 0.16 16.62 4.13
N ASP A 107 -0.23 17.79 4.66
CA ASP A 107 0.71 18.81 5.15
C ASP A 107 1.62 18.27 6.26
N ARG A 108 1.06 17.51 7.21
CA ARG A 108 1.84 16.87 8.29
C ARG A 108 2.82 15.81 7.78
N VAL A 109 2.51 15.18 6.66
CA VAL A 109 3.40 14.19 6.03
C VAL A 109 4.57 14.91 5.36
N ILE A 110 4.29 16.04 4.69
CA ILE A 110 5.30 16.88 4.04
C ILE A 110 6.24 17.51 5.08
N GLU A 111 5.70 18.07 6.16
CA GLU A 111 6.51 18.66 7.26
C GLU A 111 7.48 17.63 7.84
N LYS A 112 6.98 16.43 8.15
CA LYS A 112 7.80 15.33 8.67
C LYS A 112 8.88 14.87 7.68
N ALA A 113 8.59 14.86 6.38
CA ALA A 113 9.56 14.50 5.34
C ALA A 113 10.64 15.57 5.13
N GLN A 114 10.33 16.83 5.44
CA GLN A 114 11.27 17.95 5.37
C GLN A 114 12.11 18.15 6.64
N GLY A 115 11.88 17.32 7.67
CA GLY A 115 12.64 17.35 8.93
C GLY A 115 12.25 18.47 9.89
N TYR A 116 11.03 19.03 9.75
CA TYR A 116 10.45 19.98 10.69
C TYR A 116 9.64 19.28 11.78
#